data_AF-A0A2W2CQF6-F1
#
_entry.id   AF-A0A2W2CQF6-F1
#
_cell.length_a   1.000
_cell.length_b   1.000
_cell.length_c   1.000
_cell.angle_alpha   90.00
_cell.angle_beta   90.00
_cell.angle_gamma   90.00
#
_symmetry.space_group_name_H-M   'P 1'
#
loop_
_entity.id
_entity.type
_entity.pdbx_description
1 polymer ?
#
loop_
_entity_poly.entity_id
_entity_poly.type
_entity_poly.pdbx_seq_one_letter_code
_entity_poly.pdbx_strand_id
1 'polypeptide(L)'
;VAVLAANYVAARLRGHYPVLYAGNKGLVAHECILDLRPLTKAAGVSVDDVAKRLVDYGFHAPTMSFPVAGTLMVEPTESEDLAELDRFCDAMIAIRAEIGAVASGEWPAGDNPLVNAPHTAAMVSGDEWPHPYPRSVGAYPAGVDRAGKYWPPVRRIDGAYGDRNLICSCPAPEAFES
;
A
#
# COMPACT_ATOMS: atom_id res chain seq x y z
N VAL A 1 1.65 26.00 0.77
CA VAL A 1 2.63 24.93 1.10
C VAL A 1 2.27 23.61 0.42
N ALA A 2 0.97 23.28 0.23
CA ALA A 2 0.51 22.06 -0.45
C ALA A 2 1.20 21.74 -1.79
N VAL A 3 1.31 22.73 -2.69
CA VAL A 3 2.00 22.53 -3.99
C VAL A 3 3.47 22.14 -3.81
N LEU A 4 4.16 22.70 -2.81
CA LEU A 4 5.56 22.35 -2.52
C LEU A 4 5.65 20.91 -2.03
N ALA A 5 4.79 20.51 -1.09
CA ALA A 5 4.74 19.15 -0.56
C ALA A 5 4.47 18.11 -1.66
N ALA A 6 3.51 18.37 -2.55
CA ALA A 6 3.22 17.48 -3.67
C ALA A 6 4.39 17.35 -4.65
N ASN A 7 5.05 18.47 -4.96
CA ASN A 7 6.26 18.44 -5.81
C ASN A 7 7.44 17.75 -5.13
N TYR A 8 7.56 17.85 -3.80
CA TYR A 8 8.56 17.12 -3.02
C TYR A 8 8.35 15.60 -3.14
N VAL A 9 7.13 15.12 -2.86
CA VAL A 9 6.75 13.71 -3.00
C VAL A 9 6.96 13.22 -4.44
N ALA A 10 6.48 13.98 -5.42
CA ALA A 10 6.64 13.64 -6.83
C ALA A 10 8.13 13.55 -7.24
N ALA A 11 8.99 14.45 -6.74
CA ALA A 11 10.41 14.43 -7.03
C ALA A 11 11.12 13.23 -6.38
N ARG A 12 10.83 12.91 -5.11
CA ARG A 12 11.42 11.75 -4.43
C ARG A 12 11.01 10.42 -5.04
N LEU A 13 9.77 10.31 -5.50
CA LEU A 13 9.23 9.04 -6.03
C LEU A 13 9.46 8.84 -7.52
N ARG A 14 9.81 9.87 -8.29
CA ARG A 14 9.93 9.81 -9.76
C ARG A 14 10.81 8.69 -10.30
N GLY A 15 11.91 8.37 -9.60
CA GLY A 15 12.82 7.29 -10.00
C GLY A 15 12.29 5.88 -9.75
N HIS A 16 11.23 5.76 -8.94
CA HIS A 16 10.65 4.50 -8.48
C HIS A 16 9.28 4.23 -9.12
N TYR A 17 8.49 5.30 -9.25
CA TYR A 17 7.16 5.35 -9.83
C TYR A 17 7.09 6.54 -10.80
N PRO A 18 6.88 6.31 -12.11
CA PRO A 18 6.71 7.40 -13.06
C PRO A 18 5.56 8.33 -12.63
N VAL A 19 5.81 9.64 -12.65
CA VAL A 19 4.76 10.65 -12.47
C VAL A 19 4.02 10.80 -13.80
N LEU A 20 2.76 10.39 -13.84
CA LEU A 20 2.01 10.20 -15.09
C LEU A 20 1.75 11.51 -15.83
N TYR A 21 1.40 12.57 -15.11
CA TYR A 21 1.14 13.89 -15.67
C TYR A 21 1.94 14.93 -14.91
N ALA A 22 2.58 15.83 -15.66
CA ALA A 22 3.26 16.99 -15.12
C ALA A 22 3.07 18.18 -16.06
N GLY A 23 3.00 19.38 -15.49
CA GLY A 23 2.90 20.62 -16.23
C GLY A 23 4.28 21.13 -16.68
N ASN A 24 4.35 22.44 -16.91
CA ASN A 24 5.58 23.11 -17.33
C ASN A 24 6.73 22.81 -16.36
N LYS A 25 7.91 22.52 -16.93
CA LYS A 25 9.14 22.18 -16.20
C LYS A 25 9.04 20.91 -15.34
N GLY A 26 8.06 20.04 -15.61
CA GLY A 26 7.89 18.77 -14.90
C GLY A 26 7.39 18.92 -13.46
N LEU A 27 6.67 20.01 -13.19
CA LEU A 27 6.05 20.29 -11.88
C LEU A 27 4.58 19.84 -11.86
N VAL A 28 4.11 19.45 -10.69
CA VAL A 28 2.72 19.09 -10.41
C VAL A 28 2.02 20.21 -9.63
N ALA A 29 0.71 20.10 -9.46
CA ALA A 29 -0.07 21.04 -8.65
C ALA A 29 -0.02 20.63 -7.16
N HIS A 30 -1.17 20.50 -6.50
CA HIS A 30 -1.28 20.08 -5.09
C HIS A 30 -1.30 18.55 -4.92
N GLU A 31 -1.29 17.80 -6.01
CA GLU A 31 -1.29 16.34 -6.04
C GLU A 31 -0.46 15.80 -7.22
N CYS A 32 -0.10 14.52 -7.18
CA CYS A 32 0.56 13.82 -8.29
C CYS A 32 0.00 12.41 -8.51
N ILE A 33 0.09 11.90 -9.74
CA ILE A 33 -0.34 10.55 -10.09
C ILE A 33 0.89 9.68 -10.34
N LEU A 34 1.01 8.59 -9.59
CA LEU A 34 2.06 7.59 -9.70
C LEU A 34 1.56 6.42 -10.56
N ASP A 35 2.28 6.14 -11.65
CA ASP A 35 1.92 5.08 -12.59
C ASP A 35 2.50 3.73 -12.19
N LEU A 36 1.66 2.83 -11.68
CA LEU A 36 2.05 1.49 -11.26
C LEU A 36 1.86 0.47 -12.39
N ARG A 37 1.18 0.80 -13.49
CA ARG A 37 0.82 -0.15 -14.56
C ARG A 37 2.04 -0.86 -15.18
N PRO A 38 3.19 -0.18 -15.42
CA PRO A 38 4.40 -0.87 -15.89
C PRO A 38 4.91 -1.91 -14.89
N LEU A 39 4.81 -1.61 -13.59
CA LEU A 39 5.22 -2.53 -12.51
C LEU A 39 4.27 -3.73 -12.43
N THR A 40 2.96 -3.49 -12.54
CA THR A 40 1.96 -4.55 -12.61
C THR A 40 2.21 -5.48 -13.79
N LYS A 41 2.51 -4.93 -14.97
CA LYS A 41 2.84 -5.74 -16.15
C LYS A 41 4.12 -6.57 -15.97
N ALA A 42 5.11 -6.03 -15.27
CA ALA A 42 6.42 -6.68 -15.10
C ALA A 42 6.42 -7.74 -13.98
N ALA A 43 5.72 -7.49 -12.87
CA ALA A 43 5.80 -8.28 -11.64
C ALA A 43 4.49 -9.00 -11.27
N GLY A 44 3.38 -8.69 -11.93
CA GLY A 44 2.05 -9.17 -11.55
C GLY A 44 1.46 -8.51 -10.29
N VAL A 45 2.17 -7.55 -9.68
CA VAL A 45 1.72 -6.83 -8.48
C VAL A 45 0.71 -5.76 -8.85
N SER A 46 -0.49 -5.83 -8.29
CA SER A 46 -1.58 -4.90 -8.56
C SER A 46 -1.48 -3.60 -7.74
N VAL A 47 -2.29 -2.60 -8.12
CA VAL A 47 -2.46 -1.37 -7.33
C VAL A 47 -3.05 -1.66 -5.94
N ASP A 48 -3.94 -2.66 -5.84
CA ASP A 48 -4.52 -3.09 -4.57
C ASP A 48 -3.46 -3.69 -3.64
N ASP A 49 -2.51 -4.45 -4.18
CA ASP A 49 -1.40 -5.00 -3.38
C ASP A 49 -0.56 -3.90 -2.73
N VAL A 50 -0.20 -2.86 -3.50
CA VAL A 50 0.53 -1.70 -2.97
C VAL A 50 -0.30 -0.96 -1.93
N ALA A 51 -1.59 -0.74 -2.21
CA ALA A 51 -2.49 -0.06 -1.29
C ALA A 51 -2.68 -0.81 0.03
N LYS A 52 -2.87 -2.13 -0.01
CA LYS A 52 -2.96 -2.93 1.21
C LYS A 52 -1.63 -3.02 1.92
N ARG A 53 -0.51 -3.05 1.19
CA ARG A 53 0.83 -3.07 1.78
C ARG A 53 1.15 -1.79 2.54
N LEU A 54 0.71 -0.63 2.06
CA LEU A 54 0.85 0.65 2.77
C LEU A 54 0.25 0.61 4.19
N VAL A 55 -0.81 -0.16 4.42
CA VAL A 55 -1.40 -0.34 5.76
C VAL A 55 -0.40 -0.98 6.73
N ASP A 56 0.44 -1.91 6.26
CA ASP A 56 1.50 -2.50 7.08
C ASP A 56 2.59 -1.47 7.44
N TYR A 57 2.79 -0.47 6.59
CA TYR A 57 3.66 0.68 6.85
C TYR A 57 2.99 1.78 7.70
N GLY A 58 1.72 1.59 8.09
CA GLY A 58 0.96 2.53 8.91
C GLY A 58 0.27 3.65 8.13
N PHE A 59 0.14 3.53 6.81
CA PHE A 59 -0.50 4.51 5.96
C PHE A 59 -1.86 4.03 5.45
N HIS A 60 -2.82 4.95 5.40
CA HIS A 60 -3.96 4.79 4.52
C HIS A 60 -3.49 4.95 3.06
N ALA A 61 -4.05 4.15 2.16
CA ALA A 61 -3.69 4.24 0.75
C ALA A 61 -4.16 5.59 0.14
N PRO A 62 -3.40 6.18 -0.79
CA PRO A 62 -3.89 7.30 -1.60
C PRO A 62 -5.09 6.90 -2.46
N THR A 63 -5.66 7.87 -3.18
CA THR A 63 -6.76 7.60 -4.12
C THR A 63 -6.33 6.57 -5.16
N MET A 64 -7.09 5.47 -5.26
CA MET A 64 -6.76 4.33 -6.12
C MET A 64 -7.55 4.33 -7.41
N SER A 65 -6.89 4.01 -8.53
CA SER A 65 -7.52 3.74 -9.83
C SER A 65 -8.41 4.85 -10.39
N PHE A 66 -8.25 6.08 -9.89
CA PHE A 66 -8.91 7.28 -10.37
C PHE A 66 -7.91 8.45 -10.33
N PRO A 67 -7.89 9.32 -11.35
CA PRO A 67 -8.70 9.30 -12.58
C PRO A 67 -8.27 8.24 -13.60
N VAL A 68 -7.16 7.54 -13.36
CA VAL A 68 -6.62 6.52 -14.27
C VAL A 68 -6.61 5.16 -13.57
N ALA A 69 -7.17 4.14 -14.20
CA ALA A 69 -7.18 2.78 -13.65
C ALA A 69 -5.75 2.24 -13.47
N GLY A 70 -5.46 1.62 -12.32
CA GLY A 70 -4.16 1.04 -12.02
C GLY A 70 -3.08 2.05 -11.58
N THR A 71 -3.47 3.27 -11.18
CA THR A 71 -2.57 4.29 -10.64
C THR A 71 -2.94 4.68 -9.20
N LEU A 72 -2.02 5.36 -8.52
CA LEU A 72 -2.27 6.01 -7.23
C LEU A 72 -2.16 7.53 -7.38
N MET A 73 -3.14 8.27 -6.87
CA MET A 73 -3.13 9.74 -6.83
C MET A 73 -2.88 10.21 -5.40
N VAL A 74 -1.80 10.97 -5.20
CA VAL A 74 -1.26 11.36 -3.90
C VAL A 74 -1.37 12.88 -3.72
N GLU A 75 -2.12 13.30 -2.70
CA GLU A 75 -2.28 14.68 -2.27
C GLU A 75 -1.81 14.80 -0.81
N PRO A 76 -0.62 15.34 -0.53
CA PRO A 76 -0.06 15.28 0.81
C PRO A 76 -0.65 16.28 1.80
N THR A 77 -1.20 17.42 1.37
CA THR A 77 -1.48 18.48 2.36
C THR A 77 -0.56 19.69 2.28
N GLU A 78 -0.97 20.85 2.76
CA GLU A 78 -0.06 21.78 3.45
C GLU A 78 0.18 21.42 4.92
N SER A 79 -0.65 20.55 5.50
CA SER A 79 -0.69 20.32 6.95
C SER A 79 0.29 19.27 7.44
N GLU A 80 0.71 18.36 6.56
CA GLU A 80 1.69 17.32 6.89
C GLU A 80 3.11 17.89 6.89
N ASP A 81 3.89 17.54 7.91
CA ASP A 81 5.27 17.98 8.01
C ASP A 81 6.20 17.16 7.12
N LEU A 82 7.45 17.64 6.95
CA LEU A 82 8.42 16.98 6.10
C LEU A 82 8.73 15.54 6.55
N ALA A 83 8.71 15.28 7.85
CA ALA A 83 9.03 13.95 8.39
C ALA A 83 7.96 12.93 7.98
N GLU A 84 6.68 13.31 7.99
CA GLU A 84 5.60 12.43 7.53
C GLU A 84 5.64 12.21 6.01
N LEU A 85 5.98 13.24 5.23
CA LEU A 85 6.21 13.10 3.78
C LEU A 85 7.37 12.15 3.47
N ASP A 86 8.45 12.23 4.24
CA ASP A 86 9.59 11.32 4.10
C ASP A 86 9.21 9.89 4.47
N ARG A 87 8.48 9.67 5.56
CA ARG A 87 7.99 8.34 5.94
C ARG A 87 7.12 7.72 4.83
N PHE A 88 6.23 8.50 4.23
CA PHE A 88 5.41 8.02 3.11
C PHE A 88 6.29 7.68 1.89
N CYS A 89 7.22 8.56 1.53
CA CYS A 89 8.11 8.33 0.39
C CYS A 89 8.99 7.09 0.59
N ASP A 90 9.55 6.92 1.78
CA ASP A 90 10.42 5.79 2.11
C ASP A 90 9.62 4.48 2.15
N ALA A 91 8.37 4.48 2.63
CA ALA A 91 7.46 3.34 2.54
C ALA A 91 7.19 2.94 1.08
N MET A 92 6.89 3.92 0.22
CA MET A 92 6.69 3.67 -1.21
C MET A 92 7.97 3.13 -1.88
N ILE A 93 9.15 3.68 -1.55
CA ILE A 93 10.43 3.20 -2.07
C ILE A 93 10.73 1.76 -1.61
N ALA A 94 10.44 1.44 -0.35
CA ALA A 94 10.58 0.09 0.17
C ALA A 94 9.64 -0.89 -0.55
N ILE A 95 8.37 -0.50 -0.75
CA ILE A 95 7.41 -1.28 -1.54
C ILE A 95 7.90 -1.47 -2.98
N ARG A 96 8.55 -0.46 -3.59
CA ARG A 96 9.16 -0.61 -4.92
C ARG A 96 10.25 -1.68 -4.93
N ALA A 97 11.03 -1.80 -3.86
CA ALA A 97 12.04 -2.85 -3.72
C ALA A 97 11.38 -4.23 -3.54
N GLU A 98 10.31 -4.32 -2.74
CA GLU A 98 9.49 -5.54 -2.58
C GLU A 98 8.94 -6.03 -3.93
N ILE A 99 8.43 -5.12 -4.77
CA ILE A 99 8.00 -5.44 -6.14
C ILE A 99 9.15 -6.00 -6.98
N GLY A 100 10.37 -5.47 -6.80
CA GLY A 100 11.57 -5.96 -7.46
C GLY A 100 11.95 -7.38 -7.04
N ALA A 101 11.83 -7.70 -5.75
CA ALA A 101 12.04 -9.05 -5.22
C ALA A 101 11.06 -10.05 -5.86
N VAL A 102 9.79 -9.69 -6.00
CA VAL A 102 8.80 -10.51 -6.73
C VAL A 102 9.17 -10.65 -8.22
N ALA A 103 9.50 -9.54 -8.89
CA ALA A 103 9.83 -9.55 -10.32
C ALA A 103 11.08 -10.38 -10.65
N SER A 104 12.06 -10.43 -9.74
CA SER A 104 13.28 -11.23 -9.88
C SER A 104 13.10 -12.70 -9.51
N GLY A 105 11.96 -13.08 -8.90
CA GLY A 105 11.69 -14.42 -8.41
C GLY A 105 12.30 -14.73 -7.04
N GLU A 106 12.89 -13.76 -6.35
CA GLU A 106 13.33 -13.91 -4.96
C GLU A 106 12.14 -14.26 -4.05
N TRP A 107 11.00 -13.61 -4.26
CA TRP A 107 9.74 -13.99 -3.62
C TRP A 107 8.75 -14.60 -4.61
N PRO A 108 8.07 -15.70 -4.22
CA PRO A 108 7.02 -16.29 -5.04
C PRO A 108 5.91 -15.27 -5.36
N ALA A 109 5.47 -15.24 -6.63
CA ALA A 109 4.41 -14.34 -7.07
C ALA A 109 3.09 -14.53 -6.29
N GLY A 110 2.79 -15.77 -5.88
CA GLY A 110 1.58 -16.11 -5.12
C GLY A 110 1.73 -16.07 -3.59
N ASP A 111 2.93 -15.87 -3.06
CA ASP A 111 3.17 -15.84 -1.61
C ASP A 111 4.33 -14.91 -1.25
N ASN A 112 3.99 -13.65 -1.01
CA ASN A 112 4.92 -12.57 -0.70
C ASN A 112 4.23 -11.50 0.17
N PRO A 113 4.95 -10.54 0.75
CA PRO A 113 4.34 -9.52 1.62
C PRO A 113 3.27 -8.67 0.93
N LEU A 114 3.36 -8.44 -0.38
CA LEU A 114 2.44 -7.56 -1.12
C LEU A 114 1.07 -8.23 -1.29
N VAL A 115 1.04 -9.47 -1.78
CA VAL A 115 -0.23 -10.21 -2.00
C VAL A 115 -0.87 -10.65 -0.68
N ASN A 116 -0.06 -10.87 0.36
CA ASN A 116 -0.54 -11.22 1.68
C ASN A 116 -0.88 -10.00 2.54
N ALA A 117 -0.67 -8.77 2.10
CA ALA A 117 -1.08 -7.59 2.87
C ALA A 117 -2.62 -7.44 2.89
N PRO A 118 -3.20 -6.91 3.99
CA PRO A 118 -2.54 -6.38 5.19
C PRO A 118 -2.41 -7.42 6.32
N HIS A 119 -1.34 -7.37 7.11
CA HIS A 119 -0.98 -8.36 8.14
C HIS A 119 -1.61 -8.00 9.50
N THR A 120 -2.60 -8.79 9.93
CA THR A 120 -3.30 -8.58 11.22
C THR A 120 -2.45 -9.07 12.39
N ALA A 121 -2.75 -8.56 13.59
CA ALA A 121 -2.09 -9.00 14.83
C ALA A 121 -2.21 -10.52 15.01
N ALA A 122 -3.41 -11.07 14.81
CA ALA A 122 -3.69 -12.50 14.93
C ALA A 122 -2.86 -13.36 13.95
N MET A 123 -2.67 -12.90 12.71
CA MET A 123 -1.87 -13.61 11.72
C MET A 123 -0.40 -13.67 12.13
N VAL A 124 0.16 -12.55 12.58
CA VAL A 124 1.60 -12.46 12.90
C VAL A 124 1.94 -13.07 14.26
N SER A 125 0.97 -13.16 15.17
CA SER A 125 1.11 -13.80 16.48
C SER A 125 0.73 -15.28 16.49
N GLY A 126 0.28 -15.84 15.36
CA GLY A 126 -0.05 -17.26 15.25
C GLY A 126 1.18 -18.15 15.45
N ASP A 127 0.98 -19.37 15.95
CA ASP A 127 2.05 -20.31 16.26
C ASP A 127 2.88 -20.68 15.01
N GLU A 128 2.18 -20.91 13.89
CA GLU A 128 2.77 -21.23 12.61
C GLU A 128 2.96 -19.98 11.74
N TRP A 129 3.95 -20.04 10.83
CA TRP A 129 4.20 -18.99 9.85
C TRP A 129 4.63 -19.60 8.51
N PRO A 130 3.67 -20.04 7.68
CA PRO A 130 3.96 -20.77 6.46
C PRO A 130 4.25 -19.83 5.27
N HIS A 131 5.02 -18.76 5.50
CA HIS A 131 5.37 -17.78 4.47
C HIS A 131 6.89 -17.73 4.24
N PRO A 132 7.36 -17.47 3.00
CA PRO A 132 8.78 -17.45 2.66
C PRO A 132 9.51 -16.17 3.11
N TYR A 133 8.81 -15.26 3.79
CA TYR A 133 9.36 -14.03 4.35
C TYR A 133 9.14 -14.00 5.87
N PRO A 134 10.02 -13.39 6.67
CA PRO A 134 9.86 -13.33 8.12
C PRO A 134 8.60 -12.57 8.56
N ARG A 135 8.03 -12.96 9.72
CA ARG A 135 6.94 -12.22 10.41
C ARG A 135 7.22 -10.72 10.53
N SER A 136 8.47 -10.36 10.81
CA SER A 136 8.88 -8.96 10.94
C SER A 136 8.72 -8.17 9.65
N VAL A 137 8.84 -8.79 8.46
CA VAL A 137 8.59 -8.11 7.18
C VAL A 137 7.11 -7.77 7.03
N GLY A 138 6.22 -8.67 7.45
CA GLY A 138 4.77 -8.40 7.46
C GLY A 138 4.36 -7.37 8.53
N ALA A 139 4.82 -7.58 9.76
CA ALA A 139 4.39 -6.80 10.93
C ALA A 139 5.10 -5.45 11.09
N TYR A 140 6.41 -5.38 10.84
CA TYR A 140 7.26 -4.24 11.15
C TYR A 140 8.24 -3.97 10.01
N PRO A 141 7.73 -3.63 8.80
CA PRO A 141 8.62 -3.26 7.71
C PRO A 141 9.44 -2.01 8.08
N ALA A 142 10.50 -1.76 7.30
CA ALA A 142 11.44 -0.68 7.59
C ALA A 142 10.71 0.68 7.75
N GLY A 143 11.09 1.45 8.77
CA GLY A 143 10.50 2.76 9.07
C GLY A 143 9.25 2.72 9.95
N VAL A 144 8.72 1.54 10.28
CA VAL A 144 7.58 1.41 11.21
C VAL A 144 8.06 1.34 12.65
N ASP A 145 7.61 2.29 13.47
CA ASP A 145 7.79 2.22 14.92
C ASP A 145 6.98 1.06 15.51
N ARG A 146 7.67 0.21 16.29
CA ARG A 146 7.05 -0.94 16.95
C ARG A 146 6.11 -0.51 18.07
N ALA A 147 6.40 0.60 18.75
CA ALA A 147 5.57 1.09 19.85
C ALA A 147 4.28 1.75 19.32
N GLY A 148 4.38 2.52 18.23
CA GLY A 148 3.25 3.17 17.57
C GLY A 148 2.55 2.34 16.48
N LYS A 149 2.75 1.02 16.42
CA LYS A 149 2.21 0.18 15.33
C LYS A 149 0.68 0.20 15.30
N TYR A 150 0.12 0.65 14.18
CA TYR A 150 -1.29 0.41 13.85
C TYR A 150 -1.50 -1.02 13.34
N TRP A 151 -2.49 -1.72 13.88
CA TRP A 151 -2.86 -3.06 13.42
C TRP A 151 -4.11 -3.02 12.54
N PRO A 152 -4.05 -3.57 11.31
CA PRO A 152 -5.27 -3.77 10.52
C PRO A 152 -6.18 -4.76 11.27
N PRO A 153 -7.48 -4.44 11.46
CA PRO A 153 -8.39 -5.27 12.25
C PRO A 153 -8.78 -6.57 11.52
N VAL A 154 -8.71 -6.57 10.18
CA VAL A 154 -9.08 -7.70 9.33
C VAL A 154 -8.08 -7.90 8.21
N ARG A 155 -8.09 -9.11 7.63
CA ARG A 155 -7.34 -9.44 6.42
C ARG A 155 -7.94 -8.73 5.20
N ARG A 156 -7.34 -8.95 4.03
CA ARG A 156 -7.82 -8.41 2.76
C ARG A 156 -9.27 -8.83 2.54
N ILE A 157 -10.13 -7.85 2.24
CA ILE A 157 -11.56 -8.03 2.03
C ILE A 157 -11.80 -8.71 0.68
N ASP A 158 -12.70 -9.70 0.64
CA ASP A 158 -13.22 -10.27 -0.61
C ASP A 158 -14.43 -9.46 -1.08
N GLY A 159 -14.18 -8.49 -1.96
CA GLY A 159 -15.25 -7.65 -2.51
C GLY A 159 -16.25 -8.42 -3.37
N ALA A 160 -15.77 -9.39 -4.16
CA ALA A 160 -16.63 -10.14 -5.07
C ALA A 160 -17.60 -11.07 -4.31
N TYR A 161 -17.16 -11.62 -3.18
CA TYR A 161 -18.05 -12.39 -2.30
C TYR A 161 -19.15 -11.50 -1.72
N GLY A 162 -18.82 -10.30 -1.24
CA GLY A 162 -19.81 -9.35 -0.69
C GLY A 162 -20.90 -8.98 -1.69
N ASP A 163 -20.52 -8.67 -2.93
CA ASP A 163 -21.47 -8.34 -4.00
C ASP A 163 -22.40 -9.52 -4.35
N ARG A 164 -21.89 -10.76 -4.27
CA ARG A 164 -22.66 -11.99 -4.55
C ARG A 164 -23.53 -12.44 -3.37
N ASN A 165 -23.21 -12.02 -2.15
CA ASN A 165 -23.87 -12.42 -0.90
C ASN A 165 -24.30 -11.17 -0.13
N LEU A 166 -25.18 -10.38 -0.75
CA LEU A 166 -25.55 -9.05 -0.26
C LEU A 166 -26.28 -9.13 1.08
N ILE A 167 -25.59 -8.72 2.16
CA ILE A 167 -26.14 -8.57 3.51
C ILE A 167 -25.91 -7.12 3.95
N CYS A 168 -26.98 -6.32 3.96
CA CYS A 168 -26.93 -4.89 4.27
C CYS A 168 -27.56 -4.54 5.63
N SER A 169 -27.82 -5.55 6.47
CA SER A 169 -28.27 -5.40 7.86
C SER A 169 -27.33 -6.18 8.78
N CYS A 170 -27.34 -5.86 10.07
CA CYS A 170 -26.60 -6.65 11.04
C CYS A 170 -27.04 -8.12 10.94
N PRO A 171 -26.11 -9.08 10.85
CA PRO A 171 -26.42 -10.48 11.04
C PRO A 171 -27.03 -10.68 12.43
N ALA A 172 -27.80 -11.75 12.59
CA ALA A 172 -28.26 -12.15 13.91
C ALA A 172 -27.03 -12.44 14.81
N PRO A 173 -27.04 -12.10 16.11
CA PRO A 173 -25.90 -12.34 17.00
C PRO A 173 -25.38 -13.79 16.96
N GLU A 174 -26.27 -14.75 16.74
CA GLU A 174 -26.00 -16.18 16.61
C GLU A 174 -25.03 -16.49 15.45
N ALA A 175 -24.94 -15.62 14.44
CA ALA A 175 -23.97 -15.76 13.35
C ALA A 175 -22.50 -15.55 13.78
N PHE A 176 -22.29 -15.03 15.00
CA PHE A 176 -20.97 -14.81 15.60
C PHE A 176 -20.68 -15.76 16.77
N GLU A 177 -21.61 -16.65 17.10
CA GLU A 177 -21.36 -17.71 18.09
C GLU A 177 -20.46 -18.78 17.48
N SER A 178 -19.36 -19.08 18.17
CA SER A 178 -18.31 -20.01 17.78
C SER A 178 -18.19 -21.16 18.77
#